data_AF-A0A3A2ZFB6-F1
#
_entry.id   AF-A0A3A2ZFB6-F1
#
_cell.length_a   1.000
_cell.length_b   1.000
_cell.length_c   1.000
_cell.angle_alpha   90.00
_cell.angle_beta   90.00
_cell.angle_gamma   90.00
#
_symmetry.space_group_name_H-M   'P 1'
#
loop_
_entity.id
_entity.type
_entity.pdbx_description
1 polymer ?
#
loop_
_entity_poly.entity_id
_entity_poly.type
_entity_poly.pdbx_seq_one_letter_code
_entity_poly.pdbx_strand_id
1 'polypeptide(L)'
;MSRGFAGSFGSAAGGGLFSRELKGALERGFSRHGLTGKEELIRKLIGSPALVMNLTGAEREVAVNSYEKAVQRLFLAAGALTLATTIVQAGTGKNPPKGKERQEIFEETGDI
;
A
#
# COMPACT_ATOMS: atom_id res chain seq x y z
N MET A 1 -20.36 7.06 2.83
CA MET A 1 -20.31 5.64 2.40
C MET A 1 -18.98 5.21 1.73
N SER A 2 -17.98 6.08 1.56
CA SER A 2 -16.74 5.80 0.79
C SER A 2 -15.54 5.23 1.58
N ARG A 3 -15.59 5.22 2.91
CA ARG A 3 -14.44 4.81 3.76
C ARG A 3 -14.08 3.33 3.64
N GLY A 4 -15.06 2.46 3.34
CA GLY A 4 -14.83 1.03 3.12
C GLY A 4 -14.06 0.72 1.83
N PHE A 5 -14.31 1.49 0.76
CA PHE A 5 -13.65 1.30 -0.53
C PHE A 5 -12.19 1.75 -0.55
N ALA A 6 -11.88 2.86 0.12
CA ALA A 6 -10.49 3.32 0.24
C ALA A 6 -9.61 2.30 0.97
N GLY A 7 -10.15 1.66 2.02
CA GLY A 7 -9.46 0.62 2.78
C GLY A 7 -9.23 -0.65 1.96
N SER A 8 -10.26 -1.16 1.28
CA SER A 8 -10.14 -2.40 0.48
C SER A 8 -9.25 -2.22 -0.75
N PHE A 9 -9.38 -1.09 -1.47
CA PHE A 9 -8.54 -0.78 -2.61
C PHE A 9 -7.07 -0.60 -2.18
N GLY A 10 -6.83 0.14 -1.11
CA GLY A 10 -5.47 0.33 -0.58
C GLY A 10 -4.81 -0.98 -0.17
N SER A 11 -5.55 -1.88 0.49
CA SER A 11 -5.05 -3.20 0.88
C SER A 11 -4.78 -4.10 -0.32
N ALA A 12 -5.68 -4.14 -1.31
CA ALA A 12 -5.50 -4.95 -2.51
C ALA A 12 -4.33 -4.45 -3.38
N ALA A 13 -4.28 -3.14 -3.65
CA ALA A 13 -3.21 -2.54 -4.45
C ALA A 13 -1.86 -2.64 -3.73
N GLY A 14 -1.81 -2.29 -2.44
CA GLY A 14 -0.60 -2.33 -1.63
C GLY A 14 -0.08 -3.74 -1.40
N GLY A 15 -0.95 -4.67 -0.98
CA GLY A 15 -0.59 -6.07 -0.75
C GLY A 15 -0.14 -6.79 -2.03
N GLY A 16 -0.81 -6.52 -3.16
CA GLY A 16 -0.43 -7.06 -4.47
C GLY A 16 0.93 -6.56 -4.95
N LEU A 17 1.16 -5.23 -4.89
CA LEU A 17 2.44 -4.62 -5.27
C LEU A 17 3.58 -5.12 -4.37
N PHE A 18 3.37 -5.10 -3.05
CA PHE A 18 4.35 -5.56 -2.07
C PHE A 18 4.76 -7.01 -2.31
N SER A 19 3.79 -7.91 -2.47
CA SER A 19 4.06 -9.35 -2.67
C SER A 19 4.85 -9.61 -3.96
N ARG A 20 4.56 -8.85 -5.02
CA ARG A 20 5.25 -8.96 -6.31
C ARG A 20 6.69 -8.45 -6.24
N GLU A 21 6.91 -7.33 -5.56
CA GLU A 21 8.25 -6.78 -5.33
C GLU A 21 9.08 -7.65 -4.40
N LEU A 22 8.49 -8.16 -3.32
CA LEU A 22 9.14 -9.08 -2.39
C LEU A 22 9.58 -10.36 -3.10
N LYS A 23 8.70 -10.98 -3.89
CA LYS A 23 9.03 -12.16 -4.68
C LYS A 23 10.25 -11.91 -5.58
N GLY A 24 10.21 -10.85 -6.37
CA GLY A 24 11.31 -10.52 -7.28
C GLY A 24 12.60 -10.15 -6.53
N ALA A 25 12.51 -9.49 -5.37
CA ALA A 25 13.67 -9.16 -4.55
C ALA A 25 14.33 -10.43 -3.96
N LEU A 26 13.52 -11.37 -3.47
CA LEU A 26 14.00 -12.65 -2.95
C LEU A 26 14.64 -13.50 -4.05
N GLU A 27 14.00 -13.65 -5.22
CA GLU A 27 14.55 -14.39 -6.35
C GLU A 27 15.92 -13.83 -6.77
N ARG A 28 16.01 -12.51 -6.97
CA ARG A 28 17.28 -11.85 -7.32
C ARG A 28 18.32 -11.95 -6.21
N GLY A 29 17.90 -11.83 -4.96
CA GLY A 29 18.79 -11.88 -3.80
C GLY A 29 19.41 -13.27 -3.61
N PHE A 30 18.60 -14.32 -3.71
CA PHE A 30 19.05 -15.70 -3.61
C PHE A 30 19.94 -16.09 -4.79
N SER A 31 19.55 -15.76 -6.03
CA SER A 31 20.39 -16.03 -7.20
C SER A 31 21.76 -15.34 -7.13
N ARG A 32 21.83 -14.10 -6.63
CA ARG A 32 23.11 -13.37 -6.46
C ARG A 32 24.05 -14.01 -5.43
N HIS A 33 23.50 -14.70 -4.43
CA HIS A 33 24.28 -15.41 -3.42
C HIS A 33 24.55 -16.88 -3.79
N GLY A 34 24.23 -17.29 -5.03
CA GLY A 34 24.39 -18.69 -5.48
C GLY A 34 23.42 -19.66 -4.80
N LEU A 35 22.37 -19.16 -4.13
CA LEU A 35 21.39 -19.96 -3.41
C LEU A 35 20.26 -20.33 -4.38
N THR A 36 20.47 -21.37 -5.18
CA THR A 36 19.46 -21.90 -6.11
C THR A 36 18.51 -22.89 -5.42
N GLY A 37 17.32 -23.12 -5.98
CA GLY A 37 16.37 -24.13 -5.46
C GLY A 37 15.60 -23.67 -4.21
N LYS A 38 15.45 -22.36 -4.02
CA LYS A 38 14.81 -21.76 -2.84
C LYS A 38 13.35 -21.35 -3.10
N GLU A 39 12.71 -21.86 -4.14
CA GLU A 39 11.34 -21.50 -4.54
C GLU A 39 10.33 -21.80 -3.44
N GLU A 40 10.49 -22.91 -2.71
CA GLU A 40 9.64 -23.23 -1.57
C GLU A 40 9.85 -22.24 -0.42
N LEU A 41 11.09 -21.86 -0.14
CA LEU A 41 11.43 -20.86 0.87
C LEU A 41 10.86 -19.49 0.50
N ILE A 42 10.97 -19.08 -0.77
CA ILE A 42 10.39 -17.83 -1.29
C ILE A 42 8.88 -17.81 -1.07
N ARG A 43 8.17 -18.89 -1.42
CA ARG A 43 6.72 -19.00 -1.20
C ARG A 43 6.37 -18.88 0.29
N LYS A 44 7.13 -19.56 1.14
CA LYS A 44 6.95 -19.52 2.59
C LYS A 44 7.21 -18.13 3.18
N LEU A 45 8.25 -17.43 2.73
CA LEU A 45 8.55 -16.07 3.17
C LEU A 45 7.45 -15.09 2.75
N ILE A 46 6.95 -15.17 1.52
CA ILE A 46 5.82 -14.34 1.08
C ILE A 46 4.58 -14.57 1.96
N GLY A 47 4.31 -15.83 2.35
CA GLY A 47 3.18 -16.18 3.21
C GLY A 47 3.40 -15.92 4.71
N SER A 48 4.64 -15.93 5.18
CA SER A 48 4.99 -15.79 6.60
C SER A 48 6.33 -15.09 6.80
N PRO A 49 6.33 -13.78 7.11
CA PRO A 49 7.56 -13.03 7.39
C PRO A 49 8.25 -13.46 8.68
N ALA A 50 7.53 -14.12 9.61
CA ALA A 50 8.13 -14.64 10.84
C ALA A 50 9.22 -15.68 10.57
N LEU A 51 9.17 -16.37 9.42
CA LEU A 51 10.17 -17.36 9.03
C LEU A 51 11.56 -16.76 8.82
N VAL A 52 11.67 -15.46 8.57
CA VAL A 52 12.96 -14.77 8.50
C VAL A 52 13.76 -14.92 9.80
N MET A 53 13.08 -14.98 10.94
CA MET A 53 13.73 -15.15 12.25
C MET A 53 14.34 -16.55 12.42
N ASN A 54 13.85 -17.54 11.69
CA ASN A 54 14.35 -18.91 11.73
C ASN A 54 15.49 -19.16 10.73
N LEU A 55 15.77 -18.21 9.84
CA LEU A 55 16.87 -18.30 8.88
C LEU A 55 18.19 -17.90 9.55
N THR A 56 19.30 -18.45 9.06
CA THR A 56 20.66 -18.12 9.53
C THR A 56 21.59 -17.79 8.37
N GLY A 57 22.65 -17.05 8.67
CA GLY A 57 23.67 -16.66 7.68
C GLY A 57 23.11 -15.86 6.49
N ALA A 58 23.60 -16.19 5.30
CA ALA A 58 23.30 -15.47 4.06
C ALA A 58 21.80 -15.48 3.69
N GLU A 59 21.06 -16.54 4.04
CA GLU A 59 19.63 -16.63 3.74
C GLU A 59 18.82 -15.57 4.50
N ARG A 60 19.17 -15.34 5.77
CA ARG A 60 18.52 -14.32 6.60
C ARG A 60 18.80 -12.92 6.07
N GLU A 61 20.06 -12.65 5.72
CA GLU A 61 20.47 -11.35 5.20
C GLU A 61 19.74 -11.02 3.88
N VAL A 62 19.71 -11.99 2.96
CA VAL A 62 18.95 -11.87 1.69
C VAL A 62 17.48 -11.62 1.96
N ALA A 63 16.88 -12.36 2.88
CA ALA A 63 15.47 -12.21 3.22
C ALA A 63 15.18 -10.81 3.77
N VAL A 64 15.93 -10.37 4.79
CA VAL A 64 15.77 -9.03 5.40
C VAL A 64 15.93 -7.92 4.37
N ASN A 65 16.99 -7.96 3.56
CA ASN A 65 17.23 -6.98 2.50
C ASN A 65 16.10 -6.97 1.45
N SER A 66 15.53 -8.14 1.15
CA SER A 66 14.39 -8.25 0.24
C SER A 66 13.12 -7.61 0.80
N TYR A 67 12.83 -7.79 2.10
CA TYR A 67 11.72 -7.11 2.78
C TYR A 67 11.91 -5.59 2.79
N GLU A 68 13.12 -5.14 3.13
CA GLU A 68 13.46 -3.71 3.14
C GLU A 68 13.20 -3.07 1.77
N LYS A 69 13.71 -3.70 0.70
CA LYS A 69 13.50 -3.23 -0.68
C LYS A 69 12.03 -3.24 -1.09
N ALA A 70 11.28 -4.28 -0.72
CA ALA A 70 9.86 -4.35 -1.04
C ALA A 70 9.07 -3.21 -0.37
N VAL A 71 9.36 -2.91 0.90
CA VAL A 71 8.74 -1.80 1.63
C VAL A 71 9.13 -0.45 1.03
N GLN A 72 10.41 -0.22 0.74
CA GLN A 72 10.87 1.01 0.10
C GLN A 72 10.17 1.25 -1.25
N ARG A 73 10.07 0.21 -2.09
CA ARG A 73 9.35 0.30 -3.37
C ARG A 73 7.87 0.55 -3.21
N LEU A 74 7.23 -0.06 -2.19
CA LEU A 74 5.83 0.18 -1.89
C LEU A 74 5.57 1.67 -1.57
N PHE A 75 6.39 2.27 -0.70
CA PHE A 75 6.27 3.68 -0.36
C PHE A 75 6.59 4.60 -1.54
N LEU A 76 7.60 4.26 -2.34
CA LEU A 76 7.92 5.02 -3.54
C LEU A 76 6.75 5.01 -4.55
N ALA A 77 6.13 3.86 -4.77
CA ALA A 77 4.96 3.72 -5.62
C ALA A 77 3.75 4.50 -5.07
N ALA A 78 3.51 4.44 -3.76
CA ALA A 78 2.46 5.20 -3.09
C ALA A 78 2.70 6.72 -3.22
N GLY A 79 3.95 7.18 -3.07
CA GLY A 79 4.34 8.57 -3.28
C GLY A 79 4.12 9.02 -4.72
N ALA A 80 4.55 8.22 -5.69
CA ALA A 80 4.32 8.50 -7.11
C ALA A 80 2.83 8.59 -7.45
N LEU A 81 2.01 7.68 -6.90
CA LEU A 81 0.56 7.71 -7.07
C LEU A 81 -0.07 8.96 -6.42
N THR A 82 0.41 9.34 -5.24
CA THR A 82 -0.05 10.57 -4.55
C THR A 82 0.28 11.81 -5.38
N LEU A 83 1.48 11.87 -5.96
CA LEU A 83 1.87 12.97 -6.84
C LEU A 83 0.99 12.99 -8.10
N ALA A 84 0.76 11.83 -8.73
CA ALA A 84 -0.08 11.72 -9.92
C ALA A 84 -1.51 12.20 -9.66
N THR A 85 -2.11 11.74 -8.56
CA THR A 85 -3.47 12.18 -8.17
C THR A 85 -3.52 13.67 -7.84
N THR A 86 -2.48 14.22 -7.21
CA THR A 86 -2.37 15.66 -6.94
C THR A 86 -2.36 16.48 -8.23
N ILE A 87 -1.59 16.05 -9.25
CA ILE A 87 -1.55 16.71 -10.56
C ILE A 87 -2.94 16.67 -11.24
N VAL A 88 -3.62 15.52 -11.19
CA VAL A 88 -4.97 15.37 -11.74
C VAL A 88 -5.96 16.30 -11.02
N GLN A 89 -5.90 16.35 -9.69
CA GLN A 89 -6.73 17.24 -8.87
C GLN A 89 -6.46 18.72 -9.15
N ALA A 90 -5.20 19.10 -9.34
CA ALA A 90 -4.81 20.47 -9.67
C ALA A 90 -5.33 20.89 -11.06
N GLY A 91 -5.31 19.98 -12.05
CA GLY A 91 -5.82 20.24 -13.40
C GLY A 91 -7.35 20.29 -13.50
N THR A 92 -8.07 19.64 -12.57
CA THR A 92 -9.55 19.55 -12.64
C THR A 92 -10.25 20.82 -12.15
N GLY A 93 -9.58 21.70 -11.40
CA GLY A 93 -10.14 22.98 -10.94
C GLY A 93 -11.27 22.82 -9.93
N LYS A 94 -11.08 23.33 -8.71
CA LYS A 94 -12.16 23.33 -7.69
C LYS A 94 -13.23 24.35 -8.10
N ASN A 95 -14.32 23.90 -8.72
CA ASN A 95 -15.58 24.66 -8.67
C ASN A 95 -16.09 24.59 -7.22
N PRO A 96 -16.11 25.69 -6.46
CA PRO A 96 -16.66 25.66 -5.12
C PRO A 96 -18.15 25.26 -5.20
N PRO A 97 -18.64 24.41 -4.28
CA PRO A 97 -20.07 24.15 -4.21
C PRO A 97 -20.79 25.47 -3.95
N LYS A 98 -21.66 25.90 -4.89
CA LYS A 98 -22.57 27.02 -4.65
C LYS A 98 -23.41 26.66 -3.43
N GLY A 99 -23.35 27.51 -2.40
CA GLY A 99 -23.92 27.25 -1.08
C GLY A 99 -25.38 26.81 -1.18
N LYS A 100 -25.73 25.75 -0.45
CA LYS A 100 -27.13 25.56 -0.06
C LYS A 100 -27.36 26.53 1.09
N GLU A 101 -28.23 27.50 0.88
CA GLU A 101 -28.81 28.29 1.97
C GLU A 101 -29.30 27.33 3.04
N ARG A 102 -28.81 27.56 4.26
CA ARG A 102 -29.35 26.97 5.47
C ARG A 102 -30.76 27.54 5.61
N GLN A 103 -31.77 26.78 5.22
CA GLN A 103 -33.12 27.02 5.73
C GLN A 103 -33.07 26.77 7.23
N GLU A 104 -32.91 27.85 7.97
CA GLU A 104 -33.24 27.90 9.39
C GLU A 104 -34.71 27.54 9.53
N ILE A 105 -34.97 26.37 10.09
CA ILE A 105 -36.29 26.02 10.59
C ILE A 105 -36.48 26.90 11.83
N PHE A 106 -37.10 28.06 11.66
CA PHE A 106 -37.68 28.78 12.78
C PHE A 106 -38.91 28.01 13.22
N GLU A 107 -38.74 27.39 14.39
CA GLU A 107 -39.78 26.87 15.26
C GLU A 107 -40.81 27.99 15.51
N GLU A 108 -41.91 27.96 14.76
CA GLU A 108 -43.06 28.83 14.99
C GLU A 108 -43.65 28.45 16.35
N THR A 109 -43.43 29.36 17.29
CA THR A 109 -43.93 29.33 18.66
C THR A 109 -45.44 29.15 18.64
N GLY A 110 -45.92 28.14 19.37
CA GLY A 110 -47.31 28.08 19.77
C GLY A 110 -47.63 29.26 20.69
N ASP A 111 -48.55 30.11 20.27
CA ASP A 111 -49.64 30.68 21.08
C ASP A 111 -50.44 31.64 20.19
N ILE A 112 -51.69 31.28 19.90
CA ILE A 112 -52.96 32.01 20.10
C ILE A 112 -54.10 31.11 19.60
#